data_AF-A0A1R1B0L3-F1
#
_entry.id   AF-A0A1R1B0L3-F1
#
_cell.length_a   1.000
_cell.length_b   1.000
_cell.length_c   1.000
_cell.angle_alpha   90.00
_cell.angle_beta   90.00
_cell.angle_gamma   90.00
#
_symmetry.space_group_name_H-M   'P 1'
#
loop_
_entity.id
_entity.type
_entity.pdbx_description
1 polymer ?
#
loop_
_entity_poly.entity_id
_entity_poly.type
_entity_poly.pdbx_seq_one_letter_code
_entity_poly.pdbx_strand_id
1 'polypeptide(L)' 'MIGEIYSGYLDVAIMIWVFSGLFNLFIDTYKYDQSNMAKEKKVSRVLGWINIAFVTVLFLGIVLVKVLV' A
#
# COMPACT_ATOMS: atom_id res chain seq x y z
N MET A 1 -27.84 -0.64 2.29
CA MET A 1 -27.03 -1.02 1.10
C MET A 1 -25.57 -0.57 1.16
N ILE A 2 -25.20 0.52 1.84
CA ILE A 2 -23.77 0.91 2.02
C ILE A 2 -23.03 -0.03 3.00
N GLY A 3 -23.74 -0.64 3.96
CA GLY A 3 -23.17 -1.59 4.92
C GLY A 3 -22.69 -2.93 4.34
N GLU A 4 -23.05 -3.27 3.09
CA GLU A 4 -22.57 -4.51 2.43
C GLU A 4 -21.30 -4.30 1.58
N ILE A 5 -20.83 -3.06 1.42
CA ILE A 5 -19.59 -2.75 0.69
C ILE A 5 -18.35 -3.22 1.50
N TYR A 6 -18.52 -3.46 2.80
CA TYR A 6 -17.48 -3.91 3.71
C TYR A 6 -17.29 -5.42 3.66
N SER A 7 -16.67 -5.89 2.58
CA SER A 7 -16.18 -7.26 2.48
C SER A 7 -14.95 -7.42 3.37
N GLY A 8 -14.88 -8.44 4.22
CA GLY A 8 -13.68 -8.75 5.00
C GLY A 8 -12.41 -8.95 4.14
N TYR A 9 -12.58 -9.20 2.83
CA TYR A 9 -11.48 -9.23 1.87
C TYR A 9 -10.86 -7.85 1.61
N LEU A 10 -11.57 -6.75 1.85
CA LEU A 10 -11.03 -5.39 1.72
C LEU A 10 -9.96 -5.13 2.78
N ASP A 11 -10.19 -5.53 4.03
CA ASP A 11 -9.20 -5.39 5.09
C ASP A 11 -7.95 -6.24 4.80
N VAL A 12 -8.14 -7.44 4.24
CA VAL A 12 -7.04 -8.30 3.77
C VAL A 12 -6.26 -7.64 2.62
N ALA A 13 -6.95 -7.09 1.62
CA ALA A 13 -6.32 -6.40 0.51
C ALA A 13 -5.52 -5.18 0.96
N ILE A 14 -6.07 -4.40 1.91
CA ILE A 14 -5.37 -3.28 2.54
C ILE A 14 -4.08 -3.75 3.20
N MET A 15 -4.13 -4.83 4.01
CA MET A 15 -2.92 -5.38 4.62
C MET A 15 -1.88 -5.82 3.58
N ILE A 16 -2.30 -6.52 2.52
CA ILE A 16 -1.40 -6.95 1.44
C ILE A 16 -0.72 -5.74 0.79
N TRP A 17 -1.46 -4.68 0.50
CA TRP A 17 -0.89 -3.46 -0.10
C TRP A 17 0.05 -2.72 0.84
N VAL A 18 -0.27 -2.65 2.14
CA VAL A 18 0.66 -2.09 3.15
C VAL A 18 1.96 -2.87 3.14
N PHE A 19 1.89 -4.20 3.32
CA PHE A 19 3.09 -5.02 3.39
C PHE A 19 3.88 -4.99 2.09
N SER A 20 3.22 -4.99 0.93
CA SER A 20 3.89 -4.85 -0.37
C SER A 20 4.57 -3.48 -0.52
N GLY A 21 3.93 -2.40 -0.05
CA GLY A 21 4.52 -1.07 -0.04
C GLY A 21 5.76 -0.98 0.84
N LEU A 22 5.69 -1.52 2.06
CA LEU A 22 6.81 -1.59 2.99
C LEU A 22 7.93 -2.49 2.46
N PHE A 23 7.61 -3.65 1.90
CA PHE A 23 8.58 -4.58 1.32
C PHE A 23 9.36 -3.89 0.20
N ASN A 24 8.68 -3.20 -0.71
CA ASN A 24 9.34 -2.42 -1.75
C ASN A 24 10.26 -1.35 -1.15
N LEU A 25 9.75 -0.55 -0.20
CA LEU A 25 10.49 0.59 0.35
C LEU A 25 11.70 0.21 1.20
N PHE A 26 11.68 -0.96 1.87
CA PHE A 26 12.73 -1.36 2.81
C PHE A 26 13.57 -2.55 2.33
N ILE A 27 12.95 -3.59 1.79
CA ILE A 27 13.66 -4.85 1.47
C ILE A 27 14.23 -4.78 0.06
N ASP A 28 13.39 -4.45 -0.93
CA ASP A 28 13.82 -4.39 -2.33
C ASP A 28 14.81 -3.25 -2.56
N THR A 29 14.51 -2.04 -2.08
CA THR A 29 15.42 -0.90 -2.23
C THR A 29 16.79 -1.17 -1.61
N TYR A 30 16.83 -1.82 -0.45
CA TYR A 30 18.07 -2.22 0.22
C TYR A 30 18.85 -3.25 -0.61
N LYS A 31 18.16 -4.28 -1.11
CA LYS A 31 18.77 -5.31 -1.96
C LYS A 31 19.30 -4.74 -3.28
N TYR A 32 18.56 -3.83 -3.91
CA TYR A 32 18.97 -3.18 -5.15
C TYR A 32 20.13 -2.21 -4.92
N ASP A 33 20.19 -1.56 -3.76
CA ASP A 33 21.33 -0.73 -3.38
C ASP A 33 22.62 -1.54 -3.25
N GLN A 34 22.55 -2.66 -2.50
CA GLN A 34 23.67 -3.61 -2.35
C GLN A 34 24.17 -4.17 -3.69
N SER A 35 23.26 -4.28 -4.67
CA SER A 35 23.56 -4.82 -6.00
C SER A 35 23.93 -3.75 -7.05
N ASN A 36 24.06 -2.47 -6.67
CA ASN A 36 24.27 -1.34 -7.58
C ASN A 36 23.21 -1.20 -8.69
N MET A 37 21.97 -1.62 -8.40
CA MET A 37 20.84 -1.63 -9.35
C MET A 37 19.99 -0.35 -9.20
N ALA A 38 20.53 0.78 -9.65
CA ALA A 38 19.94 2.10 -9.41
C ALA A 38 18.55 2.30 -10.07
N LYS A 39 18.31 1.69 -11.24
CA LYS A 39 17.03 1.82 -11.95
C LYS A 39 15.92 1.08 -11.21
N GLU A 40 16.21 -0.15 -10.79
CA GLU A 40 15.32 -1.05 -10.07
C GLU A 40 15.01 -0.50 -8.68
N LYS A 41 16.02 0.06 -7.99
CA LYS A 41 15.82 0.81 -6.74
C LYS A 41 14.83 1.95 -6.92
N LYS A 42 14.95 2.74 -8.00
CA LYS A 42 14.03 3.86 -8.28
C LYS A 42 12.61 3.35 -8.54
N VAL A 43 12.45 2.33 -9.36
CA VAL A 43 11.14 1.72 -9.66
C VAL A 43 10.51 1.16 -8.38
N SER A 44 11.26 0.42 -7.58
CA SER A 44 10.77 -0.13 -6.31
C SER A 44 10.33 0.96 -5.34
N ARG A 45 11.09 2.06 -5.20
CA ARG A 45 10.65 3.22 -4.42
C ARG A 45 9.32 3.79 -4.89
N VAL A 46 9.16 3.97 -6.20
CA VAL A 46 7.92 4.52 -6.78
C VAL A 46 6.74 3.59 -6.50
N LEU A 47 6.90 2.29 -6.76
CA LEU A 47 5.86 1.29 -6.49
C LEU A 47 5.51 1.21 -5.00
N GLY A 48 6.52 1.29 -4.14
CA GLY A 48 6.35 1.35 -2.70
C GLY A 48 5.46 2.52 -2.27
N TRP A 49 5.77 3.74 -2.73
CA TRP A 49 4.95 4.91 -2.44
C TRP A 49 3.56 4.88 -3.05
N ILE A 50 3.38 4.29 -4.24
CA ILE A 50 2.05 4.07 -4.84
C ILE A 50 1.20 3.19 -3.92
N ASN A 51 1.74 2.07 -3.44
CA ASN A 51 1.03 1.19 -2.51
C ASN A 51 0.62 1.90 -1.21
N ILE A 52 1.54 2.67 -0.61
CA ILE A 52 1.24 3.43 0.60
C ILE A 52 0.16 4.49 0.35
N ALA A 53 0.22 5.20 -0.78
CA ALA A 53 -0.77 6.21 -1.14
C ALA A 53 -2.16 5.59 -1.35
N PHE A 54 -2.26 4.48 -2.09
CA PHE A 54 -3.52 3.77 -2.30
C PHE A 54 -4.16 3.33 -0.99
N VAL A 55 -3.38 2.72 -0.09
CA VAL A 55 -3.89 2.32 1.22
C VAL A 55 -4.35 3.53 2.02
N THR A 56 -3.58 4.62 2.03
CA THR A 56 -3.93 5.82 2.80
C THR A 56 -5.26 6.40 2.33
N VAL A 57 -5.45 6.52 1.01
CA VAL A 57 -6.71 7.01 0.43
C VAL A 57 -7.89 6.10 0.78
N LEU A 58 -7.72 4.78 0.64
CA LEU A 58 -8.77 3.83 0.98
C LEU A 58 -9.14 3.85 2.46
N PHE A 59 -8.13 3.90 3.34
CA PHE A 59 -8.34 3.99 4.78
C PHE A 59 -9.08 5.27 5.16
N LEU A 60 -8.69 6.42 4.61
CA LEU A 60 -9.40 7.68 4.83
C LEU A 60 -10.84 7.63 4.31
N GLY A 61 -11.08 7.02 3.14
CA GLY A 61 -12.42 6.83 2.60
C GLY A 61 -13.30 5.98 3.52
N ILE A 62 -12.76 4.88 4.04
CA ILE A 62 -13.43 4.01 5.02
C ILE A 62 -13.79 4.79 6.29
N VAL A 63 -12.84 5.54 6.85
CA VAL A 63 -13.05 6.33 8.08
C VAL A 63 -14.12 7.39 7.83
N LEU A 64 -14.07 8.09 6.70
CA LEU A 64 -15.04 9.11 6.34
C LEU A 64 -16.46 8.52 6.19
N VAL A 65 -16.61 7.37 5.53
CA VAL A 65 -17.90 6.68 5.43
C VAL A 65 -18.42 6.28 6.82
N LYS A 66 -17.56 5.75 7.70
CA LYS A 66 -17.94 5.36 9.07
C LYS A 66 -18.32 6.54 9.97
N VAL A 67 -17.83 7.75 9.67
CA VAL A 67 -18.18 8.96 10.44
C VAL A 67 -19.49 9.59 9.96
N LEU A 68 -19.80 9.47 8.66
CA LEU A 68 -20.98 10.09 8.05
C LEU A 68 -22.24 9.23 8.09
N VAL A 69 -22.12 7.91 8.30
CA VAL A 69 -23.21 6.93 8.36
C VAL A 69 -23.30 6.35 9.76
#